data_AF-A0A5D0U7E4-F1
#
_entry.id   AF-A0A5D0U7E4-F1
#
_cell.length_a   1.000
_cell.length_b   1.000
_cell.length_c   1.000
_cell.angle_alpha   90.00
_cell.angle_beta   90.00
_cell.angle_gamma   90.00
#
_symmetry.space_group_name_H-M   'P 1'
#
loop_
_entity.id
_entity.type
_entity.pdbx_description
1 polymer ?
#
loop_
_entity_poly.entity_id
_entity_poly.type
_entity_poly.pdbx_seq_one_letter_code
_entity_poly.pdbx_strand_id
1 'polypeptide(L)'
;MSRTPRVLATVALSTAAVLAAPAAPAVAAARFTPGAPGAGDPYFPDMGNGGYDVAHYDVGLRYDPATKGIQAVTRVKARATQNLSRFDLDFLGPLTISSLKVDGRKASYRRTGAQELVITPPSGLRKNRTFTVTVAYSGVPQTVNDDALGTSGWIPTADGAVMLNQPIGAATVFPVNDHPSDKATYSFTLSAPSGLTTLANGDLRGRSTKGGWTTTRWDVRNPMASELSMFAIGKYDTLSGRTKGGVPNLTATDRVQGVAAGDAQKFHDQTGQVTDFEASLYGRYPFTSTGGIVVKAGVGYALETQGRPVYDLGRRPGSIPSGGLLAHELGHQWFGDAVSPARWSDIWLNEGFATYSEWLYAEKFEGTPVQSSFDDTYKAPADSALWKGKVADPGRDHIFDGLVYDRGAMAIHALRKTIGDKSFYRLLREWPAAHRYGNASTADFVRFAGRLSHRNVNGWAKTWLYSEGKPSV
;
A
#
# COMPACT_ATOMS: atom_id res chain seq x y z
N MET A 1 -58.99 -90.16 1.99
CA MET A 1 -58.95 -90.71 3.36
C MET A 1 -58.17 -89.74 4.25
N SER A 2 -58.69 -89.44 5.46
CA SER A 2 -58.04 -88.72 6.58
C SER A 2 -57.82 -87.20 6.43
N ARG A 3 -57.98 -86.31 7.41
CA ARG A 3 -58.88 -86.09 8.57
C ARG A 3 -58.65 -84.62 9.00
N THR A 4 -59.73 -83.93 9.38
CA THR A 4 -59.82 -82.78 10.33
C THR A 4 -59.35 -81.35 9.95
N PRO A 5 -59.96 -80.31 10.58
CA PRO A 5 -60.34 -79.01 9.98
C PRO A 5 -59.61 -77.80 10.62
N ARG A 6 -59.91 -76.56 10.20
CA ARG A 6 -60.00 -75.36 11.08
C ARG A 6 -60.38 -74.05 10.36
N VAL A 7 -61.46 -73.45 10.90
CA VAL A 7 -61.60 -72.05 11.38
C VAL A 7 -61.55 -70.89 10.37
N LEU A 8 -62.70 -70.19 10.31
CA LEU A 8 -62.91 -68.83 9.79
C LEU A 8 -62.09 -67.81 10.58
N ALA A 9 -61.38 -66.94 9.87
CA ALA A 9 -60.79 -65.71 10.42
C ALA A 9 -61.20 -64.50 9.57
N THR A 10 -61.85 -63.57 10.25
CA THR A 10 -62.28 -62.24 9.80
C THR A 10 -61.06 -61.38 9.43
N VAL A 11 -61.07 -60.76 8.24
CA VAL A 11 -60.07 -59.74 7.87
C VAL A 11 -60.74 -58.37 7.91
N ALA A 12 -60.24 -57.52 8.80
CA ALA A 12 -60.63 -56.12 8.93
C ALA A 12 -59.99 -55.26 7.82
N LEU A 13 -60.79 -54.38 7.20
CA LEU A 13 -60.29 -53.33 6.31
C LEU A 13 -59.63 -52.22 7.14
N SER A 14 -58.34 -51.98 6.92
CA SER A 14 -57.62 -50.81 7.39
C SER A 14 -57.47 -49.80 6.25
N THR A 15 -58.20 -48.68 6.35
CA THR A 15 -58.06 -47.50 5.49
C THR A 15 -56.80 -46.72 5.87
N ALA A 16 -55.79 -46.72 5.01
CA ALA A 16 -54.61 -45.86 5.14
C ALA A 16 -54.89 -44.47 4.54
N ALA A 17 -55.03 -43.46 5.39
CA ALA A 17 -55.05 -42.06 4.99
C ALA A 17 -53.60 -41.59 4.73
N VAL A 18 -53.23 -41.42 3.46
CA VAL A 18 -51.96 -40.82 3.06
C VAL A 18 -52.09 -39.30 3.17
N LEU A 19 -51.55 -38.72 4.25
CA LEU A 19 -51.34 -37.29 4.37
C LEU A 19 -50.17 -36.88 3.46
N ALA A 20 -50.49 -36.40 2.25
CA ALA A 20 -49.52 -35.72 1.40
C ALA A 20 -49.26 -34.31 1.96
N ALA A 21 -48.25 -34.17 2.82
CA ALA A 21 -47.70 -32.87 3.18
C ALA A 21 -46.82 -32.36 2.02
N PRO A 22 -47.00 -31.12 1.52
CA PRO A 22 -46.10 -30.56 0.54
C PRO A 22 -44.77 -30.25 1.24
N ALA A 23 -43.75 -31.07 0.99
CA ALA A 23 -42.39 -30.74 1.37
C ALA A 23 -41.88 -29.59 0.49
N ALA A 24 -42.13 -28.36 0.92
CA ALA A 24 -41.39 -27.22 0.40
C ALA A 24 -39.90 -27.45 0.73
N PRO A 25 -38.97 -27.39 -0.24
CA PRO A 25 -37.56 -27.50 0.07
C PRO A 25 -37.20 -26.34 1.01
N ALA A 26 -36.82 -26.66 2.25
CA ALA A 26 -36.30 -25.69 3.18
C ALA A 26 -35.01 -25.12 2.58
N VAL A 27 -35.10 -23.95 1.94
CA VAL A 27 -33.93 -23.20 1.50
C VAL A 27 -33.19 -22.81 2.79
N ALA A 28 -32.11 -23.53 3.10
CA ALA A 28 -31.28 -23.23 4.27
C ALA A 28 -30.90 -21.76 4.22
N ALA A 29 -31.30 -20.98 5.23
CA ALA A 29 -30.98 -19.57 5.32
C ALA A 29 -29.45 -19.39 5.18
N ALA A 30 -29.02 -18.45 4.35
CA ALA A 30 -27.61 -18.19 4.13
C ALA A 30 -26.89 -17.95 5.47
N ARG A 31 -25.92 -18.80 5.83
CA ARG A 31 -25.12 -18.64 7.05
C ARG A 31 -24.20 -17.43 6.88
N PHE A 32 -24.36 -16.44 7.73
CA PHE A 32 -23.45 -15.29 7.84
C PHE A 32 -22.37 -15.60 8.88
N THR A 33 -21.12 -15.24 8.57
CA THR A 33 -19.96 -15.45 9.44
C THR A 33 -19.15 -14.16 9.58
N PRO A 34 -18.38 -13.97 10.66
CA PRO A 34 -17.45 -12.86 10.74
C PRO A 34 -16.42 -12.88 9.60
N GLY A 35 -15.96 -11.70 9.19
CA GLY A 35 -14.71 -11.54 8.45
C GLY A 35 -13.49 -11.92 9.30
N ALA A 36 -12.33 -11.99 8.66
CA ALA A 36 -11.07 -12.24 9.36
C ALA A 36 -10.52 -10.91 9.92
N PRO A 37 -10.06 -10.86 11.18
CA PRO A 37 -9.52 -9.65 11.83
C PRO A 37 -8.02 -9.46 11.52
N GLY A 38 -7.64 -9.68 10.27
CA GLY A 38 -6.24 -9.82 9.86
C GLY A 38 -6.12 -10.23 8.40
N ALA A 39 -5.16 -9.66 7.67
CA ALA A 39 -4.86 -10.07 6.29
C ALA A 39 -4.11 -11.42 6.20
N GLY A 40 -3.57 -11.90 7.33
CA GLY A 40 -2.81 -13.15 7.42
C GLY A 40 -1.33 -13.01 7.07
N ASP A 41 -0.77 -11.81 7.18
CA ASP A 41 0.65 -11.55 7.06
C ASP A 41 1.39 -11.90 8.37
N PRO A 42 2.42 -12.77 8.35
CA PRO A 42 3.12 -13.16 9.57
C PRO A 42 3.87 -12.02 10.28
N TYR A 43 4.29 -10.96 9.58
CA TYR A 43 5.01 -9.84 10.17
C TYR A 43 4.04 -8.84 10.83
N PHE A 44 2.82 -8.73 10.30
CA PHE A 44 1.77 -7.86 10.84
C PHE A 44 0.44 -8.63 10.94
N PRO A 45 0.33 -9.62 11.85
CA PRO A 45 -0.78 -10.57 11.88
C PRO A 45 -2.14 -9.92 12.18
N ASP A 46 -2.10 -8.79 12.87
CA ASP A 46 -3.28 -8.03 13.28
C ASP A 46 -3.57 -6.83 12.35
N MET A 47 -2.92 -6.75 11.18
CA MET A 47 -3.14 -5.66 10.21
C MET A 47 -3.82 -6.17 8.95
N GLY A 48 -4.64 -5.30 8.38
CA GLY A 48 -5.53 -5.66 7.28
C GLY A 48 -6.60 -6.64 7.73
N ASN A 49 -7.50 -6.99 6.81
CA ASN A 49 -8.79 -7.56 7.15
C ASN A 49 -9.34 -8.42 6.01
N GLY A 50 -10.12 -9.44 6.36
CA GLY A 50 -10.63 -10.44 5.41
C GLY A 50 -12.15 -10.50 5.33
N GLY A 51 -12.64 -11.11 4.26
CA GLY A 51 -14.07 -11.32 4.01
C GLY A 51 -14.73 -10.23 3.16
N TYR A 52 -13.97 -9.21 2.78
CA TYR A 52 -14.32 -8.20 1.78
C TYR A 52 -13.06 -7.75 1.01
N ASP A 53 -13.29 -6.95 -0.03
CA ASP A 53 -12.28 -6.36 -0.92
C ASP A 53 -12.67 -4.89 -1.15
N VAL A 54 -11.78 -3.93 -0.88
CA VAL A 54 -12.10 -2.50 -0.93
C VAL A 54 -11.90 -1.96 -2.35
N ALA A 55 -12.98 -1.40 -2.91
CA ALA A 55 -12.92 -0.78 -4.23
C ALA A 55 -12.50 0.70 -4.17
N HIS A 56 -12.93 1.43 -3.14
CA HIS A 56 -12.71 2.87 -3.05
C HIS A 56 -12.75 3.42 -1.62
N TYR A 57 -11.85 4.33 -1.32
CA TYR A 57 -11.90 5.21 -0.14
C TYR A 57 -12.22 6.66 -0.56
N ASP A 58 -13.26 7.24 0.01
CA ASP A 58 -13.53 8.68 -0.06
C ASP A 58 -13.26 9.29 1.32
N VAL A 59 -12.14 9.98 1.46
CA VAL A 59 -11.63 10.54 2.71
C VAL A 59 -11.82 12.07 2.67
N GLY A 60 -12.81 12.55 3.41
CA GLY A 60 -13.01 13.97 3.66
C GLY A 60 -12.40 14.36 5.00
N LEU A 61 -11.48 15.34 5.00
CA LEU A 61 -10.76 15.76 6.20
C LEU A 61 -10.66 17.28 6.26
N ARG A 62 -11.01 17.85 7.41
CA ARG A 62 -10.78 19.24 7.76
C ARG A 62 -9.76 19.34 8.89
N TYR A 63 -8.64 20.00 8.64
CA TYR A 63 -7.57 20.20 9.62
C TYR A 63 -7.67 21.57 10.28
N ASP A 64 -7.63 21.59 11.61
CA ASP A 64 -7.63 22.82 12.40
C ASP A 64 -6.26 23.01 13.08
N PRO A 65 -5.45 24.00 12.65
CA PRO A 65 -4.14 24.24 13.23
C PRO A 65 -4.20 24.72 14.69
N ALA A 66 -5.33 25.28 15.16
CA ALA A 66 -5.46 25.74 16.54
C ALA A 66 -5.52 24.57 17.53
N THR A 67 -6.21 23.50 17.15
CA THR A 67 -6.32 22.26 17.94
C THR A 67 -5.34 21.18 17.52
N LYS A 68 -4.66 21.38 16.37
CA LYS A 68 -3.88 20.35 15.66
C LYS A 68 -4.69 19.10 15.33
N GLY A 69 -6.02 19.22 15.33
CA GLY A 69 -6.96 18.13 15.17
C GLY A 69 -7.58 18.09 13.79
N ILE A 70 -8.29 16.99 13.54
CA ILE A 70 -9.09 16.78 12.34
C ILE A 70 -10.56 16.58 12.68
N GLN A 71 -11.42 17.00 11.77
CA GLN A 71 -12.79 16.53 11.64
C GLN A 71 -12.92 15.84 10.29
N ALA A 72 -13.32 14.57 10.29
CA ALA A 72 -13.26 13.75 9.10
C ALA A 72 -14.48 12.85 8.92
N VAL A 73 -14.74 12.52 7.66
CA VAL A 73 -15.69 11.50 7.24
C VAL A 73 -15.02 10.64 6.19
N THR A 74 -14.88 9.36 6.49
CA THR A 74 -14.36 8.36 5.55
C THR A 74 -15.49 7.46 5.09
N ARG A 75 -15.64 7.31 3.78
CA ARG A 75 -16.51 6.32 3.15
C ARG A 75 -15.68 5.23 2.51
N VAL A 76 -15.93 3.99 2.92
CA VAL A 76 -15.27 2.81 2.37
C VAL A 76 -16.29 2.04 1.55
N LYS A 77 -16.07 1.94 0.23
CA LYS A 77 -16.89 1.13 -0.66
C LYS A 77 -16.19 -0.20 -0.88
N ALA A 78 -16.79 -1.29 -0.42
CA ALA A 78 -16.21 -2.62 -0.46
C ALA A 78 -17.18 -3.65 -1.05
N ARG A 79 -16.64 -4.77 -1.53
CA ARG A 79 -17.39 -5.94 -1.99
C ARG A 79 -17.16 -7.09 -1.00
N ALA A 80 -18.23 -7.65 -0.44
CA ALA A 80 -18.11 -8.81 0.43
C ALA A 80 -17.66 -10.05 -0.39
N THR A 81 -16.64 -10.76 0.07
CA THR A 81 -16.14 -12.02 -0.54
C THR A 81 -16.77 -13.27 0.10
N GLN A 82 -17.48 -13.08 1.21
CA GLN A 82 -18.32 -14.07 1.89
C GLN A 82 -19.62 -13.43 2.42
N ASN A 83 -20.52 -14.24 3.00
CA ASN A 83 -21.67 -13.71 3.73
C ASN A 83 -21.19 -13.21 5.10
N LEU A 84 -21.13 -11.90 5.31
CA LEU A 84 -20.59 -11.28 6.52
C LEU A 84 -21.67 -11.02 7.57
N SER A 85 -21.48 -11.53 8.79
CA SER A 85 -22.25 -11.12 9.97
C SER A 85 -21.67 -9.88 10.63
N ARG A 86 -20.36 -9.69 10.48
CA ARG A 86 -19.56 -8.53 10.91
C ARG A 86 -18.27 -8.50 10.09
N PHE A 87 -17.59 -7.37 10.09
CA PHE A 87 -16.27 -7.20 9.50
C PHE A 87 -15.52 -6.13 10.29
N ASP A 88 -14.26 -5.94 9.97
CA ASP A 88 -13.29 -5.24 10.78
C ASP A 88 -12.58 -4.20 9.88
N LEU A 89 -12.00 -3.15 10.46
CA LEU A 89 -11.19 -2.12 9.77
C LEU A 89 -10.10 -1.71 10.76
N ASP A 90 -8.89 -1.50 10.30
CA ASP A 90 -7.80 -0.93 11.08
C ASP A 90 -8.05 0.56 11.33
N PHE A 91 -8.00 0.99 12.59
CA PHE A 91 -8.17 2.38 13.00
C PHE A 91 -7.51 2.68 14.35
N LEU A 92 -6.20 2.94 14.34
CA LEU A 92 -5.31 3.07 15.50
C LEU A 92 -5.52 4.32 16.38
N GLY A 93 -6.02 5.43 15.83
CA GLY A 93 -6.00 6.72 16.55
C GLY A 93 -7.05 6.83 17.69
N PRO A 94 -6.82 7.71 18.70
CA PRO A 94 -7.79 8.06 19.77
C PRO A 94 -8.96 8.90 19.22
N LEU A 95 -9.20 8.82 17.92
CA LEU A 95 -10.21 9.58 17.21
C LEU A 95 -11.59 9.11 17.65
N THR A 96 -12.39 10.09 18.09
CA THR A 96 -13.74 9.85 18.58
C THR A 96 -14.68 9.67 17.40
N ILE A 97 -15.30 8.50 17.30
CA ILE A 97 -16.32 8.21 16.29
C ILE A 97 -17.65 8.82 16.75
N SER A 98 -18.18 9.76 15.97
CA SER A 98 -19.49 10.37 16.22
C SER A 98 -20.62 9.68 15.46
N SER A 99 -20.30 9.01 14.35
CA SER A 99 -21.28 8.23 13.58
C SER A 99 -20.62 7.09 12.83
N LEU A 100 -21.25 5.92 12.82
CA LEU A 100 -20.87 4.79 12.00
C LEU A 100 -22.11 4.17 11.35
N LYS A 101 -22.07 4.07 10.02
CA LYS A 101 -23.17 3.55 9.20
C LYS A 101 -22.66 2.52 8.19
N VAL A 102 -23.48 1.52 7.92
CA VAL A 102 -23.33 0.59 6.79
C VAL A 102 -24.58 0.71 5.92
N ASP A 103 -24.39 0.98 4.63
CA ASP A 103 -25.46 1.23 3.65
C ASP A 103 -26.47 2.29 4.14
N GLY A 104 -25.95 3.37 4.75
CA GLY A 104 -26.74 4.49 5.27
C GLY A 104 -27.48 4.21 6.58
N ARG A 105 -27.45 2.97 7.09
CA ARG A 105 -28.11 2.57 8.34
C ARG A 105 -27.10 2.51 9.48
N LYS A 106 -27.51 2.89 10.70
CA LYS A 106 -26.66 2.83 11.90
C LYS A 106 -26.16 1.39 12.11
N ALA A 107 -24.86 1.23 12.28
CA ALA A 107 -24.22 -0.03 12.65
C ALA A 107 -23.65 0.09 14.07
N SER A 108 -23.57 -1.02 14.79
CA SER A 108 -22.84 -1.06 16.07
C SER A 108 -21.36 -1.33 15.81
N TYR A 109 -20.52 -0.88 16.72
CA TYR A 109 -19.09 -1.13 16.64
C TYR A 109 -18.47 -1.28 18.02
N ARG A 110 -17.28 -1.88 18.06
CA ARG A 110 -16.39 -1.89 19.22
C ARG A 110 -14.95 -1.72 18.73
N ARG A 111 -14.10 -1.13 19.57
CA ARG A 111 -12.65 -1.16 19.37
C ARG A 111 -12.07 -2.36 20.13
N THR A 112 -11.17 -3.12 19.51
CA THR A 112 -10.49 -4.26 20.14
C THR A 112 -9.00 -4.25 19.79
N GLY A 113 -8.17 -4.83 20.65
CA GLY A 113 -6.72 -4.81 20.44
C GLY A 113 -6.17 -3.38 20.40
N ALA A 114 -5.08 -3.18 19.66
CA ALA A 114 -4.48 -1.86 19.48
C ALA A 114 -5.16 -1.06 18.34
N GLN A 115 -5.74 -1.74 17.35
CA GLN A 115 -6.10 -1.17 16.04
C GLN A 115 -7.54 -1.47 15.58
N GLU A 116 -8.18 -2.54 16.05
CA GLU A 116 -9.35 -3.07 15.34
C GLU A 116 -10.64 -2.30 15.61
N LEU A 117 -11.31 -1.88 14.53
CA LEU A 117 -12.68 -1.35 14.54
C LEU A 117 -13.64 -2.43 14.03
N VAL A 118 -14.16 -3.24 14.95
CA VAL A 118 -15.14 -4.29 14.63
C VAL A 118 -16.51 -3.67 14.37
N ILE A 119 -17.07 -3.88 13.18
CA ILE A 119 -18.34 -3.30 12.72
C ILE A 119 -19.39 -4.41 12.52
N THR A 120 -20.53 -4.27 13.18
CA THR A 120 -21.68 -5.16 13.00
C THR A 120 -22.80 -4.42 12.27
N PRO A 121 -23.08 -4.75 11.00
CA PRO A 121 -24.16 -4.14 10.24
C PRO A 121 -25.53 -4.56 10.79
N PRO A 122 -26.60 -3.77 10.57
CA PRO A 122 -27.95 -4.11 11.05
C PRO A 122 -28.55 -5.35 10.38
N SER A 123 -28.02 -5.74 9.23
CA SER A 123 -28.35 -6.97 8.51
C SER A 123 -27.08 -7.53 7.88
N GLY A 124 -26.96 -8.85 7.82
CA GLY A 124 -25.80 -9.49 7.21
C GLY A 124 -25.56 -9.08 5.75
N LEU A 125 -24.30 -8.93 5.37
CA LEU A 125 -23.89 -8.54 4.01
C LEU A 125 -23.67 -9.80 3.19
N ARG A 126 -24.38 -9.94 2.06
CA ARG A 126 -24.28 -11.16 1.23
C ARG A 126 -23.00 -11.14 0.41
N LYS A 127 -22.41 -12.32 0.20
CA LYS A 127 -21.29 -12.54 -0.73
C LYS A 127 -21.58 -11.89 -2.09
N ASN A 128 -20.55 -11.29 -2.68
CA ASN A 128 -20.58 -10.57 -3.96
C ASN A 128 -21.47 -9.32 -3.97
N ARG A 129 -21.96 -8.84 -2.82
CA ARG A 129 -22.65 -7.55 -2.74
C ARG A 129 -21.67 -6.47 -2.33
N THR A 130 -21.80 -5.31 -2.99
CA THR A 130 -21.14 -4.09 -2.57
C THR A 130 -21.89 -3.49 -1.38
N PHE A 131 -21.15 -2.96 -0.43
CA PHE A 131 -21.65 -2.18 0.70
C PHE A 131 -20.77 -0.94 0.90
N THR A 132 -21.33 0.07 1.57
CA THR A 132 -20.59 1.29 1.92
C THR A 132 -20.59 1.48 3.42
N VAL A 133 -19.40 1.57 4.00
CA VAL A 133 -19.18 2.01 5.38
C VAL A 133 -19.00 3.51 5.38
N THR A 134 -19.61 4.22 6.32
CA THR A 134 -19.37 5.65 6.54
C THR A 134 -19.05 5.89 8.00
N VAL A 135 -17.85 6.40 8.26
CA VAL A 135 -17.37 6.70 9.61
C VAL A 135 -17.12 8.20 9.70
N ALA A 136 -17.81 8.88 10.63
CA ALA A 136 -17.57 10.27 10.97
C ALA A 136 -16.83 10.34 12.30
N TYR A 137 -15.71 11.07 12.35
CA TYR A 137 -14.81 11.06 13.50
C TYR A 137 -14.03 12.37 13.62
N SER A 138 -13.48 12.61 14.80
CA SER A 138 -12.66 13.79 15.07
C SER A 138 -11.68 13.57 16.21
N GLY A 139 -10.64 14.39 16.27
CA GLY A 139 -9.62 14.36 17.31
C GLY A 139 -8.25 14.68 16.74
N VAL A 140 -7.20 14.43 17.51
CA VAL A 140 -5.81 14.58 17.06
C VAL A 140 -5.31 13.20 16.63
N PRO A 141 -4.98 12.98 15.35
CA PRO A 141 -4.35 11.74 14.91
C PRO A 141 -3.00 11.56 15.61
N GLN A 142 -2.57 10.30 15.74
CA GLN A 142 -1.31 9.98 16.42
C GLN A 142 -0.24 9.53 15.45
N THR A 143 1.00 9.77 15.85
CA THR A 143 2.19 9.20 15.24
C THR A 143 2.41 7.79 15.76
N VAL A 144 2.72 6.84 14.89
CA VAL A 144 3.24 5.52 15.27
C VAL A 144 4.75 5.65 15.43
N ASN A 145 5.27 5.18 16.56
CA ASN A 145 6.70 5.01 16.77
C ASN A 145 6.95 3.54 17.09
N ASP A 146 7.75 2.92 16.26
CA ASP A 146 8.21 1.56 16.43
C ASP A 146 9.73 1.56 16.61
N ASP A 147 10.23 0.82 17.60
CA ASP A 147 11.65 0.81 17.92
C ASP A 147 12.51 0.21 16.79
N ALA A 148 11.95 -0.71 16.01
CA ALA A 148 12.64 -1.34 14.88
C ALA A 148 12.35 -0.65 13.55
N LEU A 149 11.09 -0.24 13.33
CA LEU A 149 10.63 0.27 12.03
C LEU A 149 10.60 1.80 11.93
N GLY A 150 10.86 2.51 13.03
CA GLY A 150 10.86 3.96 13.08
C GLY A 150 9.46 4.58 13.14
N THR A 151 9.36 5.80 12.63
CA THR A 151 8.18 6.66 12.79
C THR A 151 7.29 6.62 11.56
N SER A 152 5.96 6.45 11.73
CA SER A 152 4.99 6.47 10.62
C SER A 152 3.60 7.00 11.04
N GLY A 153 2.66 7.03 10.11
CA GLY A 153 1.30 7.55 10.24
C GLY A 153 1.21 9.07 10.12
N TRP A 154 0.49 9.70 11.04
CA TRP A 154 0.34 11.15 11.08
C TRP A 154 1.55 11.82 11.73
N ILE A 155 2.28 12.63 10.97
CA ILE A 155 3.47 13.35 11.41
C ILE A 155 3.17 14.85 11.51
N PRO A 156 3.04 15.42 12.73
CA PRO A 156 2.87 16.85 12.91
C PRO A 156 4.10 17.62 12.41
N THR A 157 3.89 18.70 11.65
CA THR A 157 4.95 19.64 11.27
C THR A 157 4.76 20.97 12.01
N ALA A 158 5.66 21.94 11.78
CA ALA A 158 5.61 23.24 12.45
C ALA A 158 4.31 24.01 12.19
N ASP A 159 3.70 23.84 11.01
CA ASP A 159 2.51 24.59 10.58
C ASP A 159 1.38 23.70 10.00
N GLY A 160 1.49 22.38 10.14
CA GLY A 160 0.50 21.43 9.67
C GLY A 160 0.88 19.99 10.00
N ALA A 161 0.78 19.11 9.00
CA ALA A 161 1.12 17.70 9.13
C ALA A 161 1.40 17.06 7.77
N VAL A 162 2.13 15.95 7.77
CA VAL A 162 2.26 15.04 6.63
C VAL A 162 1.91 13.62 7.07
N MET A 163 1.32 12.85 6.17
CA MET A 163 0.97 11.46 6.39
C MET A 163 1.94 10.54 5.62
N LEU A 164 2.69 9.70 6.34
CA LEU A 164 3.71 8.78 5.83
C LEU A 164 3.52 7.43 6.50
N ASN A 165 3.01 6.42 5.80
CA ASN A 165 2.37 5.30 6.50
C ASN A 165 3.11 3.99 6.44
N GLN A 166 4.20 3.86 5.71
CA GLN A 166 4.80 2.55 5.60
C GLN A 166 5.34 2.10 6.98
N PRO A 167 5.01 0.88 7.44
CA PRO A 167 4.17 -0.13 6.77
C PRO A 167 2.65 -0.07 7.09
N ILE A 168 2.23 0.51 8.23
CA ILE A 168 0.89 0.33 8.82
C ILE A 168 0.28 1.61 9.44
N GLY A 169 0.71 2.77 8.96
CA GLY A 169 0.40 4.07 9.56
C GLY A 169 -0.92 4.69 9.09
N ALA A 170 -1.57 4.17 8.04
CA ALA A 170 -2.75 4.81 7.46
C ALA A 170 -3.95 4.74 8.42
N ALA A 171 -4.01 3.66 9.20
CA ALA A 171 -4.97 3.46 10.29
C ALA A 171 -4.92 4.54 11.38
N THR A 172 -3.84 5.34 11.48
CA THR A 172 -3.80 6.48 12.41
C THR A 172 -4.72 7.63 11.99
N VAL A 173 -5.06 7.71 10.70
CA VAL A 173 -5.76 8.83 10.08
C VAL A 173 -7.17 8.48 9.67
N PHE A 174 -7.39 7.32 9.05
CA PHE A 174 -8.71 6.88 8.61
C PHE A 174 -8.93 5.37 8.77
N PRO A 175 -10.19 4.91 8.96
CA PRO A 175 -10.50 3.48 8.99
C PRO A 175 -10.19 2.82 7.65
N VAL A 176 -9.36 1.78 7.66
CA VAL A 176 -8.73 1.22 6.45
C VAL A 176 -8.57 -0.30 6.57
N ASN A 177 -8.40 -1.00 5.44
CA ASN A 177 -7.81 -2.34 5.42
C ASN A 177 -6.29 -2.16 5.22
N ASP A 178 -5.52 -2.07 6.31
CA ASP A 178 -4.13 -1.57 6.29
C ASP A 178 -3.11 -2.65 5.90
N HIS A 179 -3.24 -3.17 4.68
CA HIS A 179 -2.30 -4.15 4.14
C HIS A 179 -2.10 -3.94 2.62
N PRO A 180 -0.87 -4.07 2.09
CA PRO A 180 -0.59 -3.81 0.67
C PRO A 180 -1.42 -4.69 -0.29
N SER A 181 -1.94 -5.83 0.16
CA SER A 181 -2.75 -6.75 -0.65
C SER A 181 -4.15 -6.25 -1.01
N ASP A 182 -4.69 -5.25 -0.31
CA ASP A 182 -6.04 -4.70 -0.57
C ASP A 182 -5.96 -3.29 -1.17
N LYS A 183 -5.50 -3.21 -2.42
CA LYS A 183 -5.40 -1.94 -3.13
C LYS A 183 -6.75 -1.39 -3.53
N ALA A 184 -6.93 -0.09 -3.35
CA ALA A 184 -8.15 0.61 -3.69
C ALA A 184 -7.89 1.90 -4.49
N THR A 185 -8.94 2.47 -5.06
CA THR A 185 -8.89 3.86 -5.55
C THR A 185 -9.22 4.85 -4.42
N TYR A 186 -8.81 6.11 -4.56
CA TYR A 186 -9.00 7.10 -3.49
C TYR A 186 -9.54 8.42 -4.04
N SER A 187 -10.42 9.05 -3.27
CA SER A 187 -10.74 10.47 -3.37
C SER A 187 -10.36 11.15 -2.06
N PHE A 188 -9.66 12.28 -2.13
CA PHE A 188 -9.38 13.11 -0.96
C PHE A 188 -10.09 14.46 -1.09
N THR A 189 -10.83 14.85 -0.06
CA THR A 189 -11.40 16.20 0.08
C THR A 189 -10.78 16.85 1.31
N LEU A 190 -9.79 17.72 1.10
CA LEU A 190 -8.95 18.27 2.17
C LEU A 190 -9.27 19.74 2.39
N SER A 191 -9.58 20.12 3.62
CA SER A 191 -9.92 21.49 3.99
C SER A 191 -9.01 22.01 5.10
N ALA A 192 -8.47 23.21 4.93
CA ALA A 192 -7.62 23.90 5.91
C ALA A 192 -7.89 25.41 5.87
N PRO A 193 -7.50 26.20 6.89
CA PRO A 193 -7.60 27.65 6.84
C PRO A 193 -6.90 28.24 5.62
N SER A 194 -7.46 29.34 5.09
CA SER A 194 -6.85 30.09 3.99
C SER A 194 -5.40 30.48 4.33
N GLY A 195 -4.49 30.23 3.39
CA GLY A 195 -3.05 30.44 3.58
C GLY A 195 -2.25 29.16 3.84
N LEU A 196 -2.93 28.05 4.20
CA LEU A 196 -2.34 26.71 4.14
C LEU A 196 -2.60 26.06 2.78
N THR A 197 -1.65 25.24 2.35
CA THR A 197 -1.75 24.37 1.18
C THR A 197 -2.06 22.95 1.64
N THR A 198 -2.93 22.27 0.90
CA THR A 198 -3.21 20.83 1.05
C THR A 198 -2.82 20.12 -0.24
N LEU A 199 -1.97 19.09 -0.12
CA LEU A 199 -1.49 18.24 -1.20
C LEU A 199 -1.86 16.79 -0.91
N ALA A 200 -2.09 15.98 -1.93
CA ALA A 200 -2.33 14.54 -1.80
C ALA A 200 -1.80 13.78 -3.02
N ASN A 201 -1.88 12.45 -3.00
CA ASN A 201 -1.68 11.64 -4.21
C ASN A 201 -2.66 12.03 -5.32
N GLY A 202 -2.32 11.65 -6.56
CA GLY A 202 -3.22 11.74 -7.70
C GLY A 202 -3.40 13.15 -8.26
N ASP A 203 -4.52 13.35 -8.96
CA ASP A 203 -4.78 14.56 -9.75
C ASP A 203 -5.60 15.58 -8.95
N LEU A 204 -5.17 16.85 -8.93
CA LEU A 204 -5.98 17.95 -8.40
C LEU A 204 -7.21 18.17 -9.30
N ARG A 205 -8.41 17.98 -8.75
CA ARG A 205 -9.71 18.13 -9.44
C ARG A 205 -10.38 19.47 -9.21
N GLY A 206 -10.01 20.18 -8.16
CA GLY A 206 -10.59 21.48 -7.88
C GLY A 206 -10.11 22.08 -6.57
N ARG A 207 -10.28 23.40 -6.46
CA ARG A 207 -10.00 24.21 -5.29
C ARG A 207 -11.13 25.22 -5.10
N SER A 208 -11.61 25.37 -3.89
CA SER A 208 -12.60 26.40 -3.54
C SER A 208 -12.28 27.01 -2.19
N THR A 209 -12.36 28.34 -2.09
CA THR A 209 -12.16 29.07 -0.84
C THR A 209 -13.47 29.75 -0.42
N LYS A 210 -13.94 29.49 0.80
CA LYS A 210 -15.16 30.09 1.35
C LYS A 210 -15.04 30.22 2.87
N GLY A 211 -15.44 31.38 3.40
CA GLY A 211 -15.49 31.60 4.85
C GLY A 211 -14.16 31.42 5.58
N GLY A 212 -13.03 31.75 4.93
CA GLY A 212 -11.69 31.60 5.51
C GLY A 212 -11.11 30.19 5.43
N TRP A 213 -11.73 29.27 4.69
CA TRP A 213 -11.26 27.90 4.48
C TRP A 213 -11.04 27.61 3.01
N THR A 214 -9.93 26.95 2.68
CA THR A 214 -9.63 26.44 1.35
C THR A 214 -9.81 24.93 1.35
N THR A 215 -10.67 24.44 0.46
CA THR A 215 -10.89 23.01 0.23
C THR A 215 -10.33 22.61 -1.13
N THR A 216 -9.54 21.55 -1.17
CA THR A 216 -9.04 20.92 -2.39
C THR A 216 -9.63 19.53 -2.55
N ARG A 217 -9.78 19.08 -3.80
CA ARG A 217 -10.22 17.72 -4.12
C ARG A 217 -9.18 17.03 -4.99
N TRP A 218 -8.79 15.83 -4.60
CA TRP A 218 -7.80 15.00 -5.28
C TRP A 218 -8.41 13.64 -5.62
N ASP A 219 -7.93 13.04 -6.72
CA ASP A 219 -8.46 11.81 -7.27
C ASP A 219 -7.33 10.87 -7.69
N VAL A 220 -7.29 9.69 -7.08
CA VAL A 220 -6.36 8.60 -7.34
C VAL A 220 -7.13 7.50 -8.05
N ARG A 221 -7.05 7.49 -9.39
CA ARG A 221 -7.80 6.59 -10.26
C ARG A 221 -7.16 5.22 -10.42
N ASN A 222 -5.90 5.09 -10.05
CA ASN A 222 -5.15 3.85 -10.11
C ASN A 222 -5.14 3.19 -8.73
N PRO A 223 -5.33 1.86 -8.62
CA PRO A 223 -5.29 1.18 -7.33
C PRO A 223 -3.98 1.44 -6.59
N MET A 224 -4.09 1.80 -5.31
CA MET A 224 -3.01 2.19 -4.41
C MET A 224 -3.12 1.38 -3.11
N ALA A 225 -1.99 0.92 -2.58
CA ALA A 225 -1.93 0.36 -1.23
C ALA A 225 -2.12 1.47 -0.18
N SER A 226 -2.70 1.16 0.98
CA SER A 226 -2.95 2.14 2.04
C SER A 226 -1.67 2.83 2.52
N GLU A 227 -0.58 2.08 2.60
CA GLU A 227 0.72 2.57 3.07
C GLU A 227 1.29 3.71 2.18
N LEU A 228 0.97 3.68 0.88
CA LEU A 228 1.40 4.68 -0.12
C LEU A 228 0.53 5.93 -0.16
N SER A 229 -0.57 5.94 0.58
CA SER A 229 -1.46 7.11 0.65
C SER A 229 -0.79 8.25 1.41
N MET A 230 -1.00 9.48 0.96
CA MET A 230 -0.39 10.65 1.56
C MET A 230 -1.30 11.85 1.41
N PHE A 231 -1.21 12.72 2.39
CA PHE A 231 -1.46 14.13 2.18
C PHE A 231 -0.51 14.96 3.03
N ALA A 232 -0.26 16.18 2.57
CA ALA A 232 0.58 17.15 3.26
C ALA A 232 -0.21 18.45 3.44
N ILE A 233 -0.14 19.01 4.64
CA ILE A 233 -0.83 20.23 5.06
C ILE A 233 0.21 21.17 5.65
N GLY A 234 0.26 22.42 5.19
CA GLY A 234 1.24 23.40 5.67
C GLY A 234 1.47 24.53 4.66
N LYS A 235 2.51 25.34 4.87
CA LYS A 235 2.91 26.36 3.91
C LYS A 235 3.93 25.79 2.92
N TYR A 236 3.45 25.48 1.72
CA TYR A 236 4.27 24.95 0.63
C TYR A 236 4.37 25.96 -0.51
N ASP A 237 5.54 26.03 -1.13
CA ASP A 237 5.70 26.58 -2.48
C ASP A 237 5.59 25.43 -3.48
N THR A 238 4.72 25.60 -4.48
CA THR A 238 4.37 24.53 -5.43
C THR A 238 4.76 24.90 -6.85
N LEU A 239 5.38 23.98 -7.58
CA LEU A 239 5.65 24.09 -9.01
C LEU A 239 4.86 23.02 -9.77
N SER A 240 4.13 23.44 -10.80
CA SER A 240 3.33 22.56 -11.66
C SER A 240 3.81 22.65 -13.11
N GLY A 241 3.91 21.51 -13.76
CA GLY A 241 4.38 21.40 -15.14
C GLY A 241 4.12 20.02 -15.71
N ARG A 242 4.94 19.65 -16.69
CA ARG A 242 4.91 18.32 -17.32
C ARG A 242 6.33 17.84 -17.55
N THR A 243 6.56 16.55 -17.42
CA THR A 243 7.79 15.91 -17.89
C THR A 243 7.88 16.03 -19.42
N LYS A 244 9.06 15.78 -20.00
CA LYS A 244 9.22 15.79 -21.47
C LYS A 244 8.43 14.64 -22.10
N GLY A 245 8.29 13.52 -21.40
CA GLY A 245 7.42 12.40 -21.74
C GLY A 245 5.91 12.68 -21.59
N GLY A 246 5.53 13.86 -21.10
CA GLY A 246 4.14 14.28 -21.01
C GLY A 246 3.40 13.72 -19.80
N VAL A 247 4.08 13.41 -18.70
CA VAL A 247 3.43 13.14 -17.41
C VAL A 247 3.23 14.47 -16.67
N PRO A 248 2.03 14.82 -16.18
CA PRO A 248 1.86 15.95 -15.26
C PRO A 248 2.81 15.84 -14.06
N ASN A 249 3.54 16.91 -13.76
CA ASN A 249 4.52 16.96 -12.68
C ASN A 249 4.12 18.05 -11.68
N LEU A 250 4.01 17.71 -10.40
CA LEU A 250 3.73 18.66 -9.32
C LEU A 250 4.74 18.44 -8.19
N THR A 251 5.63 19.40 -7.99
CA THR A 251 6.55 19.38 -6.85
C THR A 251 6.17 20.45 -5.83
N ALA A 252 6.52 20.20 -4.57
CA ALA A 252 6.31 21.13 -3.49
C ALA A 252 7.51 21.15 -2.54
N THR A 253 7.82 22.33 -2.01
CA THR A 253 8.83 22.51 -0.97
C THR A 253 8.20 23.20 0.22
N ASP A 254 8.29 22.59 1.39
CA ASP A 254 7.89 23.21 2.65
C ASP A 254 8.68 24.52 2.86
N ARG A 255 7.99 25.63 3.13
CA ARG A 255 8.63 26.94 3.33
C ARG A 255 9.57 26.93 4.52
N VAL A 256 9.33 26.12 5.55
CA VAL A 256 10.24 26.04 6.70
C VAL A 256 11.56 25.34 6.35
N GLN A 257 11.61 24.63 5.22
CA GLN A 257 12.85 24.05 4.70
C GLN A 257 13.77 25.13 4.13
N GLY A 258 13.24 26.27 3.69
CA GLY A 258 14.05 27.38 3.15
C GLY A 258 14.75 27.07 1.84
N VAL A 259 14.19 26.18 1.01
CA VAL A 259 14.73 25.87 -0.33
C VAL A 259 14.66 27.11 -1.22
N ALA A 260 15.78 27.49 -1.83
CA ALA A 260 15.82 28.64 -2.74
C ALA A 260 15.01 28.35 -4.01
N ALA A 261 14.43 29.38 -4.63
CA ALA A 261 13.59 29.21 -5.82
C ALA A 261 14.30 28.48 -6.98
N GLY A 262 15.61 28.72 -7.17
CA GLY A 262 16.42 28.02 -8.17
C GLY A 262 16.58 26.53 -7.88
N ASP A 263 16.76 26.16 -6.61
CA ASP A 263 16.86 24.76 -6.19
C ASP A 263 15.49 24.06 -6.26
N ALA A 264 14.41 24.76 -5.92
CA ALA A 264 13.06 24.24 -6.11
C ALA A 264 12.76 23.95 -7.60
N GLN A 265 13.19 24.84 -8.51
CA GLN A 265 13.09 24.60 -9.95
C GLN A 265 13.96 23.41 -10.39
N LYS A 266 15.20 23.32 -9.89
CA LYS A 266 16.08 22.17 -10.17
C LYS A 266 15.45 20.85 -9.71
N PHE A 267 14.88 20.81 -8.51
CA PHE A 267 14.14 19.64 -8.00
C PHE A 267 12.96 19.28 -8.92
N HIS A 268 12.18 20.26 -9.37
CA HIS A 268 11.08 20.06 -10.31
C HIS A 268 11.56 19.43 -11.63
N ASP A 269 12.62 19.99 -12.22
CA ASP A 269 13.16 19.55 -13.50
C ASP A 269 13.81 18.17 -13.42
N GLN A 270 14.58 17.90 -12.35
CA GLN A 270 15.20 16.59 -12.12
C GLN A 270 14.16 15.51 -11.86
N THR A 271 13.10 15.79 -11.08
CA THR A 271 11.99 14.86 -10.88
C THR A 271 11.39 14.41 -12.22
N GLY A 272 11.18 15.35 -13.14
CA GLY A 272 10.68 15.04 -14.48
C GLY A 272 11.67 14.27 -15.34
N GLN A 273 12.96 14.59 -15.26
CA GLN A 273 14.03 13.89 -15.99
C GLN A 273 14.18 12.44 -15.54
N VAL A 274 14.17 12.19 -14.22
CA VAL A 274 14.27 10.84 -13.65
C VAL A 274 13.03 10.01 -14.01
N THR A 275 11.83 10.60 -13.87
CA THR A 275 10.58 9.94 -14.27
C THR A 275 10.63 9.45 -15.74
N ASP A 276 11.09 10.30 -16.66
CA ASP A 276 11.17 9.93 -18.08
C ASP A 276 12.30 8.92 -18.36
N PHE A 277 13.42 9.01 -17.63
CA PHE A 277 14.53 8.05 -17.71
C PHE A 277 14.08 6.65 -17.30
N GLU A 278 13.45 6.52 -16.14
CA GLU A 278 12.97 5.22 -15.64
C GLU A 278 11.84 4.67 -16.50
N ALA A 279 10.97 5.53 -17.02
CA ALA A 279 9.96 5.10 -17.99
C ALA A 279 10.56 4.50 -19.27
N SER A 280 11.76 4.94 -19.67
CA SER A 280 12.48 4.35 -20.80
C SER A 280 13.00 2.92 -20.51
N LEU A 281 13.24 2.61 -19.23
CA LEU A 281 13.74 1.33 -18.75
C LEU A 281 12.62 0.36 -18.36
N TYR A 282 11.64 0.83 -17.61
CA TYR A 282 10.61 0.03 -16.95
C TYR A 282 9.27 0.01 -17.71
N GLY A 283 9.18 0.82 -18.76
CA GLY A 283 7.96 0.99 -19.56
C GLY A 283 7.14 2.19 -19.08
N ARG A 284 5.96 2.39 -19.68
CA ARG A 284 5.15 3.59 -19.45
C ARG A 284 4.93 3.86 -17.95
N TYR A 285 5.10 5.11 -17.54
CA TYR A 285 4.80 5.57 -16.17
C TYR A 285 3.42 5.09 -15.70
N PRO A 286 3.33 4.47 -14.51
CA PRO A 286 2.13 3.72 -14.15
C PRO A 286 0.97 4.59 -13.67
N PHE A 287 1.20 5.85 -13.30
CA PHE A 287 0.17 6.73 -12.71
C PHE A 287 -0.16 7.94 -13.59
N THR A 288 -1.16 8.73 -13.17
CA THR A 288 -1.66 9.88 -13.95
C THR A 288 -0.84 11.15 -13.77
N SER A 289 -0.08 11.27 -12.68
CA SER A 289 0.84 12.36 -12.42
C SER A 289 2.02 11.87 -11.57
N THR A 290 3.16 12.56 -11.71
CA THR A 290 4.39 12.40 -10.92
C THR A 290 4.62 13.64 -10.05
N GLY A 291 5.68 13.64 -9.25
CA GLY A 291 6.11 14.79 -8.48
C GLY A 291 6.99 14.45 -7.29
N GLY A 292 6.97 15.32 -6.30
CA GLY A 292 7.63 15.08 -5.03
C GLY A 292 7.42 16.22 -4.04
N ILE A 293 7.49 15.93 -2.74
CA ILE A 293 7.32 16.92 -1.67
C ILE A 293 8.55 16.90 -0.77
N VAL A 294 9.26 18.03 -0.67
CA VAL A 294 10.28 18.21 0.37
C VAL A 294 9.63 18.74 1.63
N VAL A 295 9.84 18.05 2.75
CA VAL A 295 9.27 18.39 4.06
C VAL A 295 10.36 18.50 5.13
N LYS A 296 10.01 19.18 6.23
CA LYS A 296 10.73 19.12 7.50
C LYS A 296 9.87 18.38 8.52
N ALA A 297 9.86 17.06 8.44
CA ALA A 297 8.99 16.19 9.23
C ALA A 297 9.69 15.55 10.44
N GLY A 298 11.01 15.31 10.33
CA GLY A 298 11.81 14.72 11.41
C GLY A 298 11.79 13.18 11.46
N VAL A 299 11.22 12.52 10.46
CA VAL A 299 11.18 11.04 10.33
C VAL A 299 12.51 10.45 9.83
N GLY A 300 13.32 11.25 9.14
CA GLY A 300 14.68 10.86 8.72
C GLY A 300 14.77 9.98 7.47
N TYR A 301 13.68 9.74 6.76
CA TYR A 301 13.62 8.97 5.51
C TYR A 301 12.82 9.70 4.42
N ALA A 302 12.91 9.19 3.19
CA ALA A 302 11.98 9.50 2.11
C ALA A 302 11.02 8.31 1.92
N LEU A 303 9.82 8.58 1.43
CA LEU A 303 8.80 7.55 1.19
C LEU A 303 8.19 7.72 -0.19
N GLU A 304 8.04 6.62 -0.89
CA GLU A 304 7.67 6.47 -2.29
C GLU A 304 6.20 6.78 -2.60
N THR A 305 5.48 7.46 -1.70
CA THR A 305 4.03 7.65 -1.75
C THR A 305 3.49 7.89 -3.17
N GLN A 306 2.46 7.14 -3.55
CA GLN A 306 2.13 6.90 -4.96
C GLN A 306 1.96 8.17 -5.78
N GLY A 307 2.77 8.28 -6.82
CA GLY A 307 2.80 9.38 -7.78
C GLY A 307 3.45 10.67 -7.26
N ARG A 308 3.83 10.73 -5.97
CA ARG A 308 4.36 11.95 -5.37
C ARG A 308 5.20 11.67 -4.12
N PRO A 309 6.39 11.06 -4.25
CA PRO A 309 7.23 10.76 -3.10
C PRO A 309 7.49 11.94 -2.17
N VAL A 310 7.64 11.67 -0.88
CA VAL A 310 7.92 12.66 0.16
C VAL A 310 9.34 12.49 0.67
N TYR A 311 10.08 13.59 0.76
CA TYR A 311 11.48 13.62 1.16
C TYR A 311 11.63 14.44 2.45
N ASP A 312 11.89 13.78 3.59
CA ASP A 312 12.24 14.51 4.80
C ASP A 312 13.71 14.95 4.77
N LEU A 313 13.91 16.24 4.55
CA LEU A 313 15.23 16.86 4.53
C LEU A 313 15.44 17.77 5.75
N GLY A 314 14.69 17.58 6.84
CA GLY A 314 14.74 18.45 8.01
C GLY A 314 16.12 18.61 8.65
N ARG A 315 17.01 17.62 8.47
CA ARG A 315 18.42 17.65 8.94
C ARG A 315 19.37 18.38 7.97
N ARG A 316 18.88 18.79 6.79
CA ARG A 316 19.63 19.49 5.73
C ARG A 316 18.81 20.67 5.19
N PRO A 317 18.54 21.72 5.99
CA PRO A 317 17.79 22.90 5.54
C PRO A 317 18.34 23.49 4.24
N GLY A 318 17.46 23.98 3.37
CA GLY A 318 17.80 24.57 2.07
C GLY A 318 18.16 23.56 0.97
N SER A 319 18.31 22.28 1.28
CA SER A 319 18.68 21.25 0.29
C SER A 319 17.48 20.65 -0.45
N ILE A 320 17.79 19.98 -1.57
CA ILE A 320 16.88 19.15 -2.36
C ILE A 320 17.39 17.70 -2.40
N PRO A 321 16.55 16.72 -2.76
CA PRO A 321 16.98 15.32 -2.91
C PRO A 321 18.11 15.17 -3.94
N SER A 322 19.01 14.22 -3.72
CA SER A 322 20.04 13.87 -4.72
C SER A 322 19.40 13.16 -5.92
N GLY A 323 20.10 13.13 -7.06
CA GLY A 323 19.64 12.39 -8.23
C GLY A 323 19.41 10.90 -7.98
N GLY A 324 20.32 10.26 -7.23
CA GLY A 324 20.16 8.88 -6.77
C GLY A 324 18.91 8.69 -5.91
N LEU A 325 18.67 9.54 -4.91
CA LEU A 325 17.47 9.46 -4.07
C LEU A 325 16.19 9.70 -4.88
N LEU A 326 16.21 10.60 -5.88
CA LEU A 326 15.09 10.75 -6.80
C LEU A 326 14.84 9.44 -7.57
N ALA A 327 15.89 8.75 -8.04
CA ALA A 327 15.78 7.48 -8.74
C ALA A 327 15.30 6.32 -7.84
N HIS A 328 15.69 6.30 -6.57
CA HIS A 328 15.15 5.33 -5.61
C HIS A 328 13.63 5.50 -5.48
N GLU A 329 13.19 6.70 -5.09
CA GLU A 329 11.77 6.98 -4.83
C GLU A 329 10.89 6.94 -6.08
N LEU A 330 11.42 7.31 -7.25
CA LEU A 330 10.68 7.24 -8.52
C LEU A 330 10.71 5.82 -9.12
N GLY A 331 11.75 5.03 -8.85
CA GLY A 331 11.80 3.61 -9.21
C GLY A 331 10.68 2.80 -8.54
N HIS A 332 10.37 3.13 -7.29
CA HIS A 332 9.27 2.52 -6.54
C HIS A 332 7.89 2.65 -7.22
N GLN A 333 7.70 3.66 -8.08
CA GLN A 333 6.45 3.85 -8.81
C GLN A 333 6.10 2.62 -9.65
N TRP A 334 7.09 1.87 -10.14
CA TRP A 334 6.90 0.55 -10.76
C TRP A 334 7.04 -0.60 -9.76
N PHE A 335 8.02 -0.52 -8.86
CA PHE A 335 8.42 -1.58 -7.94
C PHE A 335 8.06 -1.22 -6.49
N GLY A 336 6.88 -1.61 -6.04
CA GLY A 336 6.30 -1.23 -4.75
C GLY A 336 4.93 -0.61 -4.92
N ASP A 337 4.79 0.35 -5.83
CA ASP A 337 3.50 1.03 -6.00
C ASP A 337 2.62 0.35 -7.04
N ALA A 338 3.09 0.23 -8.29
CA ALA A 338 2.33 -0.45 -9.32
C ALA A 338 2.25 -1.95 -9.02
N VAL A 339 3.34 -2.55 -8.56
CA VAL A 339 3.41 -3.94 -8.09
C VAL A 339 3.81 -3.93 -6.63
N SER A 340 2.84 -4.12 -5.73
CA SER A 340 3.13 -4.16 -4.28
C SER A 340 3.51 -5.56 -3.83
N PRO A 341 4.15 -5.71 -2.66
CA PRO A 341 4.41 -7.01 -2.10
C PRO A 341 3.10 -7.76 -1.84
N ALA A 342 3.11 -9.09 -2.04
CA ALA A 342 2.03 -9.95 -1.60
C ALA A 342 1.99 -10.09 -0.07
N ARG A 343 3.16 -10.03 0.56
CA ARG A 343 3.41 -10.04 2.00
C ARG A 343 4.61 -9.16 2.31
N TRP A 344 4.69 -8.61 3.52
CA TRP A 344 5.82 -7.76 3.92
C TRP A 344 7.18 -8.47 3.87
N SER A 345 7.24 -9.80 3.92
CA SER A 345 8.48 -10.56 3.67
C SER A 345 9.03 -10.41 2.23
N ASP A 346 8.18 -10.01 1.27
CA ASP A 346 8.55 -9.82 -0.13
C ASP A 346 9.07 -8.39 -0.43
N ILE A 347 9.23 -7.54 0.60
CA ILE A 347 9.57 -6.10 0.48
C ILE A 347 10.86 -5.81 -0.32
N TRP A 348 11.78 -6.78 -0.42
CA TRP A 348 12.98 -6.63 -1.26
C TRP A 348 12.66 -6.42 -2.74
N LEU A 349 11.48 -6.85 -3.21
CA LEU A 349 10.99 -6.56 -4.56
C LEU A 349 10.72 -5.07 -4.78
N ASN A 350 10.53 -4.31 -3.69
CA ASN A 350 10.43 -2.86 -3.71
C ASN A 350 11.84 -2.27 -3.59
N GLU A 351 12.44 -2.42 -2.40
CA GLU A 351 13.67 -1.72 -2.03
C GLU A 351 14.86 -2.15 -2.88
N GLY A 352 15.01 -3.44 -3.18
CA GLY A 352 16.11 -3.92 -4.01
C GLY A 352 16.05 -3.33 -5.42
N PHE A 353 14.85 -3.20 -6.00
CA PHE A 353 14.67 -2.60 -7.32
C PHE A 353 14.83 -1.07 -7.31
N ALA A 354 14.38 -0.41 -6.25
CA ALA A 354 14.60 1.02 -6.05
C ALA A 354 16.09 1.34 -5.87
N THR A 355 16.82 0.60 -5.03
CA THR A 355 18.28 0.72 -4.88
C THR A 355 19.01 0.39 -6.19
N TYR A 356 18.55 -0.61 -6.95
CA TYR A 356 19.11 -0.88 -8.27
C TYR A 356 18.82 0.24 -9.29
N SER A 357 17.74 1.01 -9.11
CA SER A 357 17.44 2.21 -9.91
C SER A 357 18.46 3.32 -9.65
N GLU A 358 18.97 3.45 -8.42
CA GLU A 358 20.10 4.34 -8.12
C GLU A 358 21.35 3.97 -8.92
N TRP A 359 21.67 2.68 -9.02
CA TRP A 359 22.86 2.23 -9.76
C TRP A 359 22.71 2.48 -11.26
N LEU A 360 21.51 2.27 -11.81
CA LEU A 360 21.20 2.60 -13.20
C LEU A 360 21.25 4.11 -13.46
N TYR A 361 20.80 4.92 -12.50
CA TYR A 361 20.91 6.38 -12.56
C TYR A 361 22.38 6.82 -12.55
N ALA A 362 23.20 6.29 -11.63
CA ALA A 362 24.62 6.61 -11.54
C ALA A 362 25.37 6.23 -12.83
N GLU A 363 25.07 5.07 -13.43
CA GLU A 363 25.62 4.68 -14.73
C GLU A 363 25.23 5.67 -15.83
N LYS A 364 23.98 6.12 -15.83
CA LYS A 364 23.46 7.01 -16.88
C LYS A 364 23.96 8.45 -16.76
N PHE A 365 23.99 9.00 -15.56
CA PHE A 365 24.14 10.44 -15.33
C PHE A 365 25.45 10.82 -14.64
N GLU A 366 26.13 9.87 -14.00
CA GLU A 366 27.34 10.11 -13.21
C GLU A 366 28.56 9.36 -13.77
N GLY A 367 28.34 8.41 -14.69
CA GLY A 367 29.40 7.62 -15.32
C GLY A 367 29.93 6.47 -14.47
N THR A 368 29.24 6.11 -13.38
CA THR A 368 29.60 5.01 -12.49
C THR A 368 28.96 3.71 -12.99
N PRO A 369 29.73 2.73 -13.52
CA PRO A 369 29.14 1.48 -14.00
C PRO A 369 28.40 0.74 -12.89
N VAL A 370 27.28 0.08 -13.21
CA VAL A 370 26.50 -0.69 -12.22
C VAL A 370 27.36 -1.75 -11.51
N GLN A 371 28.32 -2.35 -12.23
CA GLN A 371 29.25 -3.32 -11.65
C GLN A 371 30.11 -2.71 -10.53
N SER A 372 30.49 -1.44 -10.63
CA SER A 372 31.27 -0.77 -9.58
C SER A 372 30.45 -0.61 -8.31
N SER A 373 29.17 -0.24 -8.42
CA SER A 373 28.26 -0.21 -7.27
C SER A 373 28.11 -1.59 -6.62
N PHE A 374 27.95 -2.65 -7.42
CA PHE A 374 27.92 -4.02 -6.91
C PHE A 374 29.21 -4.39 -6.17
N ASP A 375 30.37 -4.12 -6.77
CA ASP A 375 31.67 -4.46 -6.21
C ASP A 375 31.94 -3.71 -4.91
N ASP A 376 31.52 -2.45 -4.83
CA ASP A 376 31.64 -1.61 -3.64
C ASP A 376 30.76 -2.14 -2.49
N THR A 377 29.50 -2.48 -2.75
CA THR A 377 28.62 -3.12 -1.77
C THR A 377 29.16 -4.49 -1.34
N TYR A 378 29.69 -5.28 -2.28
CA TYR A 378 30.25 -6.61 -2.01
C TYR A 378 31.50 -6.58 -1.12
N LYS A 379 32.19 -5.44 -0.98
CA LYS A 379 33.34 -5.30 -0.05
C LYS A 379 32.96 -5.48 1.41
N ALA A 380 31.67 -5.38 1.77
CA ALA A 380 31.21 -5.61 3.14
C ALA A 380 31.77 -6.93 3.73
N PRO A 381 32.36 -6.90 4.95
CA PRO A 381 32.87 -8.10 5.62
C PRO A 381 31.81 -9.19 5.75
N ALA A 382 32.22 -10.47 5.73
CA ALA A 382 31.27 -11.59 5.71
C ALA A 382 30.39 -11.71 6.98
N ASP A 383 30.79 -11.09 8.08
CA ASP A 383 30.07 -11.00 9.36
C ASP A 383 29.23 -9.73 9.50
N SER A 384 29.20 -8.86 8.48
CA SER A 384 28.32 -7.69 8.40
C SER A 384 26.84 -8.08 8.46
N ALA A 385 26.00 -7.17 8.98
CA ALA A 385 24.54 -7.32 8.98
C ALA A 385 23.97 -7.54 7.56
N LEU A 386 24.64 -7.02 6.52
CA LEU A 386 24.27 -7.23 5.11
C LEU A 386 24.11 -8.73 4.74
N TRP A 387 24.87 -9.60 5.39
CA TRP A 387 24.90 -11.04 5.08
C TRP A 387 24.13 -11.89 6.09
N LYS A 388 23.49 -11.28 7.09
CA LYS A 388 22.70 -11.98 8.11
C LYS A 388 21.24 -12.03 7.68
N GLY A 389 20.62 -13.20 7.73
CA GLY A 389 19.23 -13.38 7.30
C GLY A 389 19.06 -13.62 5.79
N LYS A 390 17.79 -13.80 5.40
CA LYS A 390 17.38 -14.14 4.04
C LYS A 390 16.67 -12.93 3.43
N VAL A 391 17.03 -12.56 2.21
CA VAL A 391 16.42 -11.39 1.53
C VAL A 391 14.91 -11.58 1.33
N ALA A 392 14.46 -12.80 1.04
CA ALA A 392 13.04 -13.11 0.85
C ALA A 392 12.26 -13.43 2.14
N ASP A 393 12.92 -13.33 3.30
CA ASP A 393 12.34 -13.50 4.63
C ASP A 393 13.27 -12.82 5.65
N PRO A 394 13.37 -11.47 5.63
CA PRO A 394 14.33 -10.74 6.45
C PRO A 394 14.02 -10.81 7.95
N GLY A 395 12.76 -11.07 8.30
CA GLY A 395 12.19 -10.87 9.62
C GLY A 395 11.53 -9.50 9.71
N ARG A 396 10.46 -9.41 10.51
CA ARG A 396 9.64 -8.18 10.65
C ARG A 396 10.49 -6.95 10.96
N ASP A 397 11.39 -7.05 11.92
CA ASP A 397 12.22 -5.93 12.39
C ASP A 397 13.35 -5.55 11.42
N HIS A 398 13.52 -6.33 10.35
CA HIS A 398 14.62 -6.18 9.38
C HIS A 398 14.11 -5.85 7.97
N ILE A 399 12.81 -5.57 7.80
CA ILE A 399 12.24 -5.24 6.49
C ILE A 399 12.82 -3.95 5.88
N PHE A 400 13.47 -3.11 6.68
CA PHE A 400 14.13 -1.88 6.24
C PHE A 400 15.65 -1.87 6.42
N ASP A 401 16.27 -3.03 6.70
CA ASP A 401 17.72 -3.13 6.86
C ASP A 401 18.45 -3.24 5.51
N GLY A 402 19.75 -2.94 5.47
CA GLY A 402 20.57 -3.07 4.25
C GLY A 402 20.54 -4.47 3.59
N LEU A 403 20.18 -5.52 4.32
CA LEU A 403 19.88 -6.84 3.74
C LEU A 403 18.81 -6.77 2.63
N VAL A 404 17.79 -5.93 2.80
CA VAL A 404 16.66 -5.80 1.88
C VAL A 404 17.02 -4.89 0.71
N TYR A 405 17.69 -3.76 0.98
CA TYR A 405 18.11 -2.76 -0.01
C TYR A 405 19.32 -3.23 -0.82
N ASP A 406 20.49 -3.23 -0.17
CA ASP A 406 21.78 -3.44 -0.82
C ASP A 406 21.89 -4.87 -1.36
N ARG A 407 21.62 -5.88 -0.53
CA ARG A 407 21.69 -7.28 -1.00
C ARG A 407 20.54 -7.61 -1.97
N GLY A 408 19.40 -6.93 -1.87
CA GLY A 408 18.33 -6.98 -2.87
C GLY A 408 18.80 -6.48 -4.24
N ALA A 409 19.43 -5.30 -4.31
CA ALA A 409 20.01 -4.76 -5.53
C ALA A 409 21.12 -5.64 -6.10
N MET A 410 21.96 -6.22 -5.23
CA MET A 410 22.96 -7.22 -5.64
C MET A 410 22.31 -8.48 -6.24
N ALA A 411 21.22 -8.98 -5.64
CA ALA A 411 20.47 -10.10 -6.17
C ALA A 411 19.94 -9.79 -7.58
N ILE A 412 19.42 -8.59 -7.81
CA ILE A 412 18.96 -8.13 -9.13
C ILE A 412 20.10 -8.05 -10.12
N HIS A 413 21.26 -7.52 -9.72
CA HIS A 413 22.44 -7.49 -10.59
C HIS A 413 22.93 -8.89 -10.94
N ALA A 414 23.03 -9.79 -9.97
CA ALA A 414 23.40 -11.18 -10.20
C ALA A 414 22.39 -11.91 -11.11
N LEU A 415 21.10 -11.56 -11.02
CA LEU A 415 20.09 -12.04 -11.95
C LEU A 415 20.39 -11.55 -13.37
N ARG A 416 20.69 -10.25 -13.56
CA ARG A 416 21.11 -9.69 -14.86
C ARG A 416 22.26 -10.49 -15.47
N LYS A 417 23.29 -10.83 -14.68
CA LYS A 417 24.41 -11.67 -15.14
C LYS A 417 23.96 -13.09 -15.53
N THR A 418 23.00 -13.65 -14.80
CA THR A 418 22.47 -15.01 -15.01
C THR A 418 21.62 -15.12 -16.28
N ILE A 419 20.75 -14.13 -16.54
CA ILE A 419 19.80 -14.18 -17.66
C ILE A 419 20.25 -13.40 -18.90
N GLY A 420 21.30 -12.60 -18.76
CA GLY A 420 21.86 -11.71 -19.79
C GLY A 420 21.06 -10.42 -19.98
N ASP A 421 21.74 -9.37 -20.43
CA ASP A 421 21.21 -8.01 -20.56
C ASP A 421 19.91 -7.93 -21.37
N LYS A 422 19.83 -8.64 -22.50
CA LYS A 422 18.62 -8.65 -23.34
C LYS A 422 17.39 -9.13 -22.57
N SER A 423 17.52 -10.22 -21.82
CA SER A 423 16.44 -10.75 -20.99
C SER A 423 16.17 -9.85 -19.79
N PHE A 424 17.20 -9.25 -19.22
CA PHE A 424 17.07 -8.36 -18.08
C PHE A 424 16.31 -7.06 -18.40
N TYR A 425 16.65 -6.36 -19.48
CA TYR A 425 15.88 -5.17 -19.89
C TYR A 425 14.47 -5.51 -20.40
N ARG A 426 14.22 -6.75 -20.82
CA ARG A 426 12.85 -7.24 -21.04
C ARG A 426 12.13 -7.48 -19.71
N LEU A 427 12.78 -8.12 -18.74
CA LEU A 427 12.25 -8.35 -17.39
C LEU A 427 11.81 -7.03 -16.74
N LEU A 428 12.68 -6.01 -16.79
CA LEU A 428 12.42 -4.67 -16.25
C LEU A 428 11.15 -4.02 -16.82
N ARG A 429 10.76 -4.33 -18.06
CA ARG A 429 9.53 -3.80 -18.70
C ARG A 429 8.33 -4.71 -18.51
N GLU A 430 8.53 -6.01 -18.71
CA GLU A 430 7.44 -6.99 -18.78
C GLU A 430 6.93 -7.37 -17.38
N TRP A 431 7.78 -7.37 -16.35
CA TRP A 431 7.37 -7.66 -14.97
C TRP A 431 6.36 -6.64 -14.42
N PRO A 432 6.67 -5.33 -14.33
CA PRO A 432 5.72 -4.36 -13.81
C PRO A 432 4.48 -4.23 -14.69
N ALA A 433 4.57 -4.52 -15.99
CA ALA A 433 3.41 -4.57 -16.87
C ALA A 433 2.48 -5.76 -16.59
N ALA A 434 3.05 -6.95 -16.35
CA ALA A 434 2.29 -8.18 -16.11
C ALA A 434 1.57 -8.20 -14.76
N HIS A 435 2.13 -7.50 -13.75
CA HIS A 435 1.59 -7.45 -12.39
C HIS A 435 0.99 -6.08 -12.03
N ARG A 436 0.78 -5.21 -13.02
CA ARG A 436 0.37 -3.82 -12.81
C ARG A 436 -0.92 -3.71 -11.97
N TYR A 437 -0.85 -2.89 -10.93
CA TYR A 437 -1.88 -2.64 -9.92
C TYR A 437 -2.28 -3.84 -9.08
N GLY A 438 -1.48 -4.91 -9.10
CA GLY A 438 -1.66 -6.07 -8.26
C GLY A 438 -0.57 -6.19 -7.20
N ASN A 439 -0.47 -7.40 -6.68
CA ASN A 439 0.53 -7.82 -5.71
C ASN A 439 1.28 -9.02 -6.24
N ALA A 440 2.56 -9.15 -5.87
CA ALA A 440 3.39 -10.27 -6.29
C ALA A 440 4.29 -10.75 -5.16
N SER A 441 4.52 -12.07 -5.12
CA SER A 441 5.47 -12.67 -4.19
C SER A 441 6.85 -12.85 -4.82
N THR A 442 7.86 -13.09 -3.99
CA THR A 442 9.19 -13.52 -4.43
C THR A 442 9.09 -14.75 -5.34
N ALA A 443 8.20 -15.69 -5.02
CA ALA A 443 8.02 -16.90 -5.83
C ALA A 443 7.41 -16.60 -7.21
N ASP A 444 6.53 -15.60 -7.32
CA ASP A 444 6.03 -15.11 -8.62
C ASP A 444 7.16 -14.54 -9.46
N PHE A 445 8.02 -13.71 -8.84
CA PHE A 445 9.15 -13.08 -9.52
C PHE A 445 10.15 -14.11 -10.05
N VAL A 446 10.55 -15.08 -9.22
CA VAL A 446 11.48 -16.16 -9.61
C VAL A 446 10.89 -16.96 -10.79
N ARG A 447 9.61 -17.33 -10.72
CA ARG A 447 8.93 -18.03 -11.83
C ARG A 447 8.85 -17.19 -13.10
N PHE A 448 8.57 -15.89 -12.97
CA PHE A 448 8.48 -14.99 -14.11
C PHE A 448 9.83 -14.81 -14.79
N ALA A 449 10.89 -14.53 -14.02
CA ALA A 449 12.25 -14.39 -14.54
C ALA A 449 12.73 -15.66 -15.26
N GLY A 450 12.48 -16.84 -14.69
CA GLY A 450 12.83 -18.11 -15.33
C GLY A 450 12.09 -18.35 -16.64
N ARG A 451 10.77 -18.11 -16.68
CA ARG A 451 9.96 -18.25 -17.90
C ARG A 451 10.37 -17.26 -18.99
N LEU A 452 10.55 -15.99 -18.64
CA LEU A 452 10.87 -14.92 -19.58
C LEU A 452 12.25 -15.07 -20.22
N SER A 453 13.23 -15.57 -19.44
CA SER A 453 14.60 -15.76 -19.90
C SER A 453 14.87 -17.13 -20.54
N HIS A 454 13.96 -18.09 -20.39
CA HIS A 454 14.20 -19.50 -20.72
C HIS A 454 15.46 -20.08 -20.03
N ARG A 455 15.77 -19.60 -18.82
CA ARG A 455 16.90 -20.07 -18.00
C ARG A 455 16.41 -20.67 -16.68
N ASN A 456 17.17 -21.62 -16.15
CA ASN A 456 16.97 -22.08 -14.78
C ASN A 456 17.60 -21.05 -13.80
N VAL A 457 16.75 -20.34 -13.07
CA VAL A 457 17.16 -19.31 -12.10
C VAL A 457 17.13 -19.81 -10.65
N ASN A 458 16.90 -21.10 -10.41
CA ASN A 458 16.78 -21.65 -9.05
C ASN A 458 18.09 -21.55 -8.27
N GLY A 459 19.23 -21.73 -8.94
CA GLY A 459 20.56 -21.56 -8.32
C GLY A 459 20.78 -20.12 -7.84
N TRP A 460 20.43 -19.15 -8.69
CA TRP A 460 20.45 -17.73 -8.33
C TRP A 460 19.54 -17.44 -7.13
N ALA A 461 18.27 -17.86 -7.19
CA ALA A 461 17.30 -17.59 -6.14
C ALA A 461 17.73 -18.23 -4.80
N LYS A 462 18.26 -19.46 -4.82
CA LYS A 462 18.79 -20.12 -3.63
C LYS A 462 19.90 -19.29 -2.99
N THR A 463 20.90 -18.87 -3.77
CA THR A 463 22.08 -18.17 -3.28
C THR A 463 21.76 -16.76 -2.76
N TRP A 464 20.97 -16.00 -3.52
CA TRP A 464 20.78 -14.58 -3.26
C TRP A 464 19.57 -14.27 -2.40
N LEU A 465 18.50 -15.08 -2.47
CA LEU A 465 17.23 -14.77 -1.82
C LEU A 465 16.94 -15.64 -0.60
N TYR A 466 17.25 -16.94 -0.69
CA TYR A 466 16.78 -17.93 0.28
C TYR A 466 17.84 -18.45 1.25
N SER A 467 19.10 -18.06 1.06
CA SER A 467 20.23 -18.50 1.88
C SER A 467 20.82 -17.32 2.64
N GLU A 468 21.43 -17.60 3.79
CA GLU A 468 22.19 -16.61 4.56
C GLU A 468 23.66 -16.62 4.14
N GLY A 469 24.41 -15.62 4.60
CA GLY A 469 25.85 -15.53 4.38
C GLY A 469 26.23 -14.87 3.05
N LYS A 470 27.50 -14.46 2.99
CA LYS A 470 28.10 -13.83 1.82
C LYS A 470 28.26 -14.85 0.69
N PRO A 471 27.63 -14.65 -0.50
CA PRO A 471 27.80 -15.55 -1.63
C PRO A 471 29.26 -15.58 -2.11
N SER A 472 29.76 -16.75 -2.54
CA SER A 472 31.02 -16.83 -3.29
C SER A 472 30.74 -16.48 -4.76
N VAL A 473 31.04 -15.24 -5.17
CA VAL A 473 30.83 -14.73 -6.54
C VAL A 473 32.11 -14.62 -7.34
#